data_AF-A0A3A8YS50-F1
#
_entry.id   AF-A0A3A8YS50-F1
#
_cell.length_a   1.000
_cell.length_b   1.000
_cell.length_c   1.000
_cell.angle_alpha   90.00
_cell.angle_beta   90.00
_cell.angle_gamma   90.00
#
_symmetry.space_group_name_H-M   'P 1'
#
loop_
_entity.id
_entity.type
_entity.pdbx_description
1 polymer ?
#
loop_
_entity_poly.entity_id
_entity_poly.type
_entity_poly.pdbx_seq_one_letter_code
_entity_poly.pdbx_strand_id
1 'polypeptide(L)'
;MATQEQEKALNALRELIRYHRASWSEGSGYTGNEQLVYLTMAQAWLALRYELPIGIRCTCPAGIGHPPKKPYRYITVTDSEQMMRWLSYPDMDDLPSIHAELPQRTQQRMRDYILQIMEVECPELLPPPKPVAPLLGAKGDIYSLLCIANRALRKAGQQDQAEQMWRLVLNSGSYFNALSIIGEYVDFGEALPQTTTNIS
;
A
#
# COMPACT_ATOMS: atom_id res chain seq x y z
N MET A 1 -14.66 16.33 -18.50
CA MET A 1 -13.75 17.47 -18.22
C MET A 1 -13.77 17.70 -16.72
N ALA A 2 -12.61 17.79 -16.08
CA ALA A 2 -12.53 18.03 -14.64
C ALA A 2 -13.18 19.38 -14.30
N THR A 3 -13.88 19.47 -13.17
CA THR A 3 -14.45 20.73 -12.71
C THR A 3 -13.35 21.70 -12.27
N GLN A 4 -13.63 22.99 -12.25
CA GLN A 4 -12.69 24.01 -11.76
C GLN A 4 -12.20 23.71 -10.33
N GLU A 5 -13.06 23.12 -9.50
CA GLU A 5 -12.72 22.71 -8.14
C GLU A 5 -11.79 21.50 -8.12
N GLN A 6 -12.04 20.51 -8.97
CA GLN A 6 -11.16 19.34 -9.14
C GLN A 6 -9.77 19.77 -9.62
N GLU A 7 -9.69 20.67 -10.59
CA GLU A 7 -8.41 21.17 -11.09
C GLU A 7 -7.63 21.95 -10.02
N LYS A 8 -8.33 22.75 -9.20
CA LYS A 8 -7.75 23.42 -8.03
C LYS A 8 -7.24 22.42 -7.00
N ALA A 9 -7.98 21.35 -6.73
CA ALA A 9 -7.58 20.29 -5.81
C ALA A 9 -6.33 19.55 -6.32
N LEU A 10 -6.31 19.16 -7.59
CA LEU A 10 -5.15 18.51 -8.22
C LEU A 10 -3.91 19.41 -8.17
N ASN A 11 -4.07 20.71 -8.41
CA ASN A 11 -2.95 21.65 -8.32
C ASN A 11 -2.43 21.78 -6.88
N ALA A 12 -3.31 21.79 -5.88
CA ALA A 12 -2.90 21.79 -4.48
C ALA A 12 -2.11 20.52 -4.13
N LEU A 13 -2.54 19.34 -4.62
CA LEU A 13 -1.83 18.08 -4.42
C LEU A 13 -0.44 18.09 -5.08
N ARG A 14 -0.31 18.67 -6.28
CA ARG A 14 1.01 18.87 -6.93
C ARG A 14 1.95 19.69 -6.07
N GLU A 15 1.48 20.80 -5.50
CA GLU A 15 2.32 21.63 -4.63
C GLU A 15 2.71 20.93 -3.32
N LEU A 16 1.82 20.10 -2.75
CA LEU A 16 2.15 19.28 -1.57
C LEU A 16 3.21 18.22 -1.89
N ILE A 17 3.09 17.54 -3.04
CA ILE A 17 4.11 16.60 -3.53
C ILE A 17 5.44 17.32 -3.72
N ARG A 18 5.43 18.50 -4.37
CA ARG A 18 6.63 19.32 -4.57
C ARG A 18 7.27 19.73 -3.26
N TYR A 19 6.49 20.18 -2.28
CA TYR A 19 6.98 20.54 -0.95
C TYR A 19 7.72 19.38 -0.28
N HIS A 20 7.14 18.18 -0.31
CA HIS A 20 7.79 16.99 0.27
C HIS A 20 9.00 16.53 -0.55
N ARG A 21 8.96 16.66 -1.88
CA ARG A 21 10.09 16.37 -2.76
C ARG A 21 11.27 17.31 -2.53
N ALA A 22 11.06 18.57 -2.15
CA ALA A 22 12.16 19.50 -1.85
C ALA A 22 13.03 19.04 -0.67
N SER A 23 12.47 18.23 0.23
CA SER A 23 13.21 17.63 1.36
C SER A 23 13.98 16.35 0.98
N TRP A 24 13.77 15.85 -0.24
CA TRP A 24 14.45 14.67 -0.77
C TRP A 24 15.73 15.06 -1.49
N SER A 25 16.80 14.30 -1.24
CA SER A 25 18.06 14.36 -1.96
C SER A 25 18.33 13.03 -2.65
N GLU A 26 19.05 13.07 -3.77
CA GLU A 26 19.47 11.86 -4.48
C GLU A 26 20.26 10.95 -3.52
N GLY A 27 19.69 9.78 -3.23
CA GLY A 27 20.20 8.87 -2.21
C GLY A 27 21.48 8.16 -2.64
N SER A 28 22.04 7.34 -1.75
CA SER A 28 23.25 6.56 -2.06
C SER A 28 23.02 5.40 -3.05
N GLY A 29 21.80 5.23 -3.57
CA GLY A 29 21.40 4.04 -4.34
C GLY A 29 21.28 2.76 -3.50
N TYR A 30 21.21 2.90 -2.18
CA TYR A 30 21.05 1.81 -1.22
C TYR A 30 20.08 2.22 -0.12
N THR A 31 19.38 1.26 0.46
CA THR A 31 18.45 1.48 1.58
C THR A 31 18.66 0.45 2.68
N GLY A 32 18.52 0.92 3.92
CA GLY A 32 18.37 0.08 5.12
C GLY A 32 16.92 -0.01 5.59
N ASN A 33 16.00 0.62 4.87
CA ASN A 33 14.59 0.63 5.23
C ASN A 33 13.94 -0.68 4.82
N GLU A 34 13.54 -1.47 5.82
CA GLU A 34 12.83 -2.73 5.65
C GLU A 34 11.34 -2.51 5.37
N GLN A 35 10.76 -1.40 5.84
CA GLN A 35 9.34 -1.08 5.78
C GLN A 35 9.05 0.05 4.77
N LEU A 36 9.22 -0.27 3.48
CA LEU A 36 8.89 0.64 2.38
C LEU A 36 7.39 0.71 2.13
N VAL A 37 6.90 1.88 1.71
CA VAL A 37 5.51 2.04 1.26
C VAL A 37 5.42 1.72 -0.23
N TYR A 38 4.95 0.52 -0.54
CA TYR A 38 4.73 0.05 -1.91
C TYR A 38 3.50 0.68 -2.55
N LEU A 39 3.57 0.78 -3.88
CA LEU A 39 2.52 1.28 -4.76
C LEU A 39 2.05 0.19 -5.69
N THR A 40 0.75 0.17 -6.01
CA THR A 40 0.25 -0.60 -7.15
C THR A 40 0.82 -0.04 -8.45
N MET A 41 0.75 -0.81 -9.54
CA MET A 41 1.21 -0.31 -10.83
C MET A 41 0.48 0.99 -11.23
N ALA A 42 -0.85 1.04 -11.11
CA ALA A 42 -1.62 2.25 -11.42
C ALA A 42 -1.18 3.47 -10.58
N GLN A 43 -0.94 3.27 -9.28
CA GLN A 43 -0.40 4.31 -8.40
C GLN A 43 0.99 4.77 -8.85
N ALA A 44 1.86 3.85 -9.27
CA ALA A 44 3.21 4.16 -9.72
C ALA A 44 3.23 4.97 -11.03
N TRP A 45 2.39 4.62 -12.00
CA TRP A 45 2.21 5.40 -13.22
C TRP A 45 1.76 6.83 -12.94
N LEU A 46 0.83 6.99 -11.99
CA LEU A 46 0.39 8.31 -11.57
C LEU A 46 1.48 9.08 -10.82
N ALA A 47 2.23 8.39 -9.95
CA ALA A 47 3.36 8.96 -9.23
C ALA A 47 4.40 9.54 -10.20
N LEU A 48 4.77 8.82 -11.26
CA LEU A 48 5.68 9.32 -12.30
C LEU A 48 5.13 10.56 -13.01
N ARG A 49 3.85 10.55 -13.39
CA ARG A 49 3.19 11.70 -14.03
C ARG A 49 3.19 12.95 -13.15
N TYR A 50 3.08 12.77 -11.84
CA TYR A 50 3.08 13.83 -10.84
C TYR A 50 4.50 14.14 -10.29
N GLU A 51 5.54 13.59 -10.93
CA GLU A 51 6.95 13.75 -10.55
C GLU A 51 7.26 13.38 -9.08
N LEU A 52 6.49 12.42 -8.55
CA LEU A 52 6.68 11.91 -7.21
C LEU A 52 7.85 10.90 -7.23
N PRO A 53 8.87 11.06 -6.35
CA PRO A 53 10.04 10.20 -6.37
C PRO A 53 9.66 8.79 -5.89
N ILE A 54 9.85 7.81 -6.78
CA ILE A 54 9.63 6.38 -6.51
C ILE A 54 10.91 5.59 -6.81
N GLY A 55 10.98 4.36 -6.32
CA GLY A 55 12.09 3.48 -6.60
C GLY A 55 11.80 2.01 -6.32
N ILE A 56 12.67 1.16 -6.83
CA ILE A 56 12.58 -0.29 -6.75
C ILE A 56 13.79 -0.79 -5.96
N ARG A 57 13.53 -1.63 -4.95
CA ARG A 57 14.58 -2.23 -4.12
C ARG A 57 14.96 -3.60 -4.70
N CYS A 58 16.23 -3.94 -4.62
CA CYS A 58 16.71 -5.29 -4.88
C CYS A 58 16.36 -6.20 -3.69
N THR A 59 15.84 -7.39 -3.97
CA THR A 59 15.47 -8.39 -2.95
C THR A 59 16.70 -9.00 -2.29
N CYS A 60 17.83 -9.05 -3.00
CA CYS A 60 19.10 -9.57 -2.51
C CYS A 60 19.90 -8.48 -1.77
N PRO A 61 20.31 -8.71 -0.51
CA PRO A 61 21.33 -7.90 0.15
C PRO A 61 22.62 -7.90 -0.67
N ALA A 62 23.17 -6.72 -0.95
CA ALA A 62 24.45 -6.61 -1.63
C ALA A 62 25.56 -7.17 -0.73
N GLY A 63 26.37 -8.11 -1.26
CA GLY A 63 27.42 -8.76 -0.47
C GLY A 63 28.66 -7.88 -0.21
N ILE A 64 29.11 -7.10 -1.20
CA ILE A 64 30.34 -6.28 -1.14
C ILE A 64 30.05 -4.89 -1.72
N GLY A 65 30.57 -3.84 -1.06
CA GLY A 65 30.51 -2.45 -1.56
C GLY A 65 29.27 -1.64 -1.14
N HIS A 66 28.44 -2.15 -0.23
CA HIS A 66 27.28 -1.42 0.27
C HIS A 66 27.65 -0.42 1.39
N PRO A 67 26.91 0.69 1.55
CA PRO A 67 27.09 1.59 2.69
C PRO A 67 26.74 0.90 4.03
N PRO A 68 27.29 1.39 5.16
CA PRO A 68 26.96 0.87 6.48
C PRO A 68 25.44 0.95 6.74
N LYS A 69 24.85 -0.13 7.26
CA LYS A 69 23.41 -0.24 7.58
C LYS A 69 22.46 -0.06 6.39
N LYS A 70 22.94 -0.07 5.15
CA LYS A 70 22.11 -0.01 3.93
C LYS A 70 22.41 -1.20 3.02
N PRO A 71 21.97 -2.42 3.38
CA PRO A 71 22.35 -3.64 2.66
C PRO A 71 21.65 -3.80 1.30
N TYR A 72 20.48 -3.19 1.10
CA TYR A 72 19.70 -3.38 -0.13
C TYR A 72 20.03 -2.32 -1.15
N ARG A 73 20.29 -2.72 -2.40
CA ARG A 73 20.37 -1.78 -3.52
C ARG A 73 18.98 -1.18 -3.77
N TYR A 74 18.93 0.11 -4.04
CA TYR A 74 17.70 0.85 -4.30
C TYR A 74 17.86 1.71 -5.55
N ILE A 75 16.96 1.52 -6.51
CA ILE A 75 17.04 2.15 -7.82
C ILE A 75 15.93 3.18 -7.92
N THR A 76 16.32 4.45 -8.03
CA THR A 76 15.38 5.54 -8.32
C THR A 76 14.85 5.38 -9.74
N VAL A 77 13.53 5.46 -9.86
CA VAL A 77 12.83 5.34 -11.13
C VAL A 77 12.33 6.71 -11.55
N THR A 78 12.71 7.15 -12.73
CA THR A 78 12.33 8.47 -13.27
C THR A 78 11.35 8.39 -14.44
N ASP A 79 11.32 7.24 -15.12
CA ASP A 79 10.46 7.01 -16.27
C ASP A 79 9.84 5.61 -16.21
N SER A 80 8.71 5.48 -16.88
CA SER A 80 7.93 4.25 -16.94
C SER A 80 8.60 3.08 -17.66
N GLU A 81 9.34 3.32 -18.74
CA GLU A 81 10.05 2.27 -19.47
C GLU A 81 11.17 1.70 -18.57
N GLN A 82 11.89 2.60 -17.90
CA GLN A 82 12.89 2.24 -16.90
C GLN A 82 12.27 1.45 -15.75
N MET A 83 11.10 1.86 -15.26
CA MET A 83 10.35 1.14 -14.22
C MET A 83 10.08 -0.31 -14.63
N MET A 84 9.44 -0.50 -15.79
CA MET A 84 9.05 -1.81 -16.29
C MET A 84 10.27 -2.71 -16.54
N ARG A 85 11.37 -2.13 -17.04
CA ARG A 85 12.64 -2.84 -17.21
C ARG A 85 13.17 -3.34 -15.87
N TRP A 86 13.17 -2.52 -14.83
CA TRP A 86 13.67 -2.95 -13.53
C TRP A 86 12.79 -4.01 -12.87
N LEU A 87 11.47 -3.87 -12.94
CA LEU A 87 10.52 -4.86 -12.43
C LEU A 87 10.59 -6.20 -13.18
N SER A 88 11.18 -6.24 -14.39
CA SER A 88 11.35 -7.51 -15.13
C SER A 88 12.47 -8.40 -14.59
N TYR A 89 13.37 -7.86 -13.75
CA TYR A 89 14.46 -8.64 -13.18
C TYR A 89 13.98 -9.43 -11.95
N PRO A 90 14.34 -10.72 -11.83
CA PRO A 90 13.88 -11.58 -10.73
C PRO A 90 14.43 -11.16 -9.35
N ASP A 91 15.53 -10.41 -9.34
CA ASP A 91 16.20 -9.97 -8.10
C ASP A 91 15.67 -8.62 -7.60
N MET A 92 14.57 -8.11 -8.18
CA MET A 92 13.94 -6.85 -7.81
C MET A 92 12.59 -7.10 -7.13
N ASP A 93 12.16 -6.17 -6.28
CA ASP A 93 10.80 -6.19 -5.73
C ASP A 93 9.77 -6.12 -6.87
N ASP A 94 8.67 -6.86 -6.74
CA ASP A 94 7.60 -6.95 -7.75
C ASP A 94 6.83 -5.63 -7.96
N LEU A 95 6.94 -4.70 -7.01
CA LEU A 95 6.26 -3.41 -7.02
C LEU A 95 7.22 -2.26 -6.66
N PRO A 96 7.04 -1.09 -7.26
CA PRO A 96 7.76 0.10 -6.87
C PRO A 96 7.26 0.61 -5.51
N SER A 97 8.11 1.39 -4.85
CA SER A 97 7.83 2.03 -3.56
C SER A 97 8.01 3.53 -3.66
N ILE A 98 7.37 4.27 -2.76
CA ILE A 98 7.74 5.67 -2.50
C ILE A 98 9.22 5.71 -2.08
N HIS A 99 9.96 6.72 -2.53
CA HIS A 99 11.41 6.76 -2.38
C HIS A 99 11.88 6.49 -0.94
N ALA A 100 12.79 5.52 -0.79
CA ALA A 100 13.22 4.98 0.51
C ALA A 100 13.87 6.00 1.46
N GLU A 101 14.54 7.02 0.91
CA GLU A 101 15.16 8.12 1.68
C GLU A 101 14.13 9.06 2.34
N LEU A 102 12.86 9.01 1.92
CA LEU A 102 11.81 9.78 2.61
C LEU A 102 11.47 9.12 3.94
N PRO A 103 11.22 9.90 5.02
CA PRO A 103 10.71 9.35 6.26
C PRO A 103 9.41 8.58 6.05
N GLN A 104 9.19 7.49 6.79
CA GLN A 104 8.01 6.61 6.63
C GLN A 104 6.68 7.37 6.66
N ARG A 105 6.53 8.34 7.57
CA ARG A 105 5.35 9.22 7.63
C ARG A 105 5.14 10.03 6.34
N THR A 106 6.23 10.49 5.73
CA THR A 106 6.18 11.22 4.45
C THR A 106 5.85 10.26 3.31
N GLN A 107 6.37 9.04 3.33
CA GLN A 107 6.01 8.02 2.34
C GLN A 107 4.51 7.71 2.38
N GLN A 108 3.94 7.54 3.57
CA GLN A 108 2.49 7.34 3.74
C GLN A 108 1.68 8.52 3.18
N ARG A 109 2.02 9.74 3.57
CA ARG A 109 1.36 10.95 3.04
C ARG A 109 1.42 11.04 1.51
N MET A 110 2.57 10.71 0.93
CA MET A 110 2.74 10.71 -0.52
C MET A 110 1.81 9.69 -1.20
N ARG A 111 1.70 8.48 -0.64
CA ARG A 111 0.74 7.49 -1.13
C ARG A 111 -0.71 7.98 -0.98
N ASP A 112 -1.05 8.65 0.12
CA ASP A 112 -2.38 9.22 0.33
C ASP A 112 -2.71 10.30 -0.72
N TYR A 113 -1.74 11.16 -1.08
CA TYR A 113 -1.93 12.13 -2.17
C TYR A 113 -2.16 11.44 -3.51
N ILE A 114 -1.44 10.36 -3.81
CA ILE A 114 -1.68 9.58 -5.04
C ILE A 114 -3.09 8.99 -5.05
N LEU A 115 -3.57 8.45 -3.93
CA LEU A 115 -4.94 7.97 -3.82
C LEU A 115 -5.97 9.08 -4.06
N GLN A 116 -5.77 10.26 -3.48
CA GLN A 116 -6.63 11.42 -3.72
C GLN A 116 -6.60 11.90 -5.18
N ILE A 117 -5.44 11.84 -5.85
CA ILE A 117 -5.35 12.14 -7.28
C ILE A 117 -6.11 11.08 -8.08
N MET A 118 -5.96 9.79 -7.74
CA MET A 118 -6.71 8.71 -8.40
C MET A 118 -8.22 8.87 -8.25
N GLU A 119 -8.71 9.28 -7.08
CA GLU A 119 -10.14 9.57 -6.86
C GLU A 119 -10.68 10.63 -7.82
N VAL A 120 -9.85 11.60 -8.21
CA VAL A 120 -10.25 12.67 -9.13
C VAL A 120 -10.05 12.28 -10.60
N GLU A 121 -8.93 11.65 -10.96
CA GLU A 121 -8.58 11.36 -12.36
C GLU A 121 -9.10 10.03 -12.89
N CYS A 122 -9.06 8.98 -12.07
CA CYS A 122 -9.33 7.60 -12.47
C CYS A 122 -9.96 6.78 -11.33
N PRO A 123 -11.17 7.16 -10.86
CA PRO A 123 -11.83 6.50 -9.73
C PRO A 123 -12.09 5.00 -9.96
N GLU A 124 -12.20 4.57 -11.22
CA GLU A 124 -12.34 3.17 -11.61
C GLU A 124 -11.12 2.29 -11.29
N LEU A 125 -9.94 2.90 -11.11
CA LEU A 125 -8.69 2.20 -10.77
C LEU A 125 -8.38 2.20 -9.27
N LEU A 126 -9.27 2.77 -8.45
CA LEU A 126 -9.10 2.75 -7.00
C LEU A 126 -9.15 1.32 -6.45
N PRO A 127 -8.38 1.04 -5.38
CA PRO A 127 -8.58 -0.20 -4.65
C PRO A 127 -10.05 -0.28 -4.20
N PRO A 128 -10.67 -1.47 -4.31
CA PRO A 128 -12.04 -1.61 -3.88
C PRO A 128 -12.14 -1.29 -2.38
N PRO A 129 -13.24 -0.66 -1.93
CA PRO A 129 -13.38 -0.23 -0.55
C PRO A 129 -13.26 -1.42 0.39
N LYS A 130 -12.60 -1.23 1.53
CA LYS A 130 -12.48 -2.27 2.56
C LYS A 130 -13.87 -2.63 3.05
N PRO A 131 -14.27 -3.91 3.00
CA PRO A 131 -15.53 -4.32 3.58
C PRO A 131 -15.45 -4.28 5.10
N VAL A 132 -16.55 -3.88 5.74
CA VAL A 132 -16.69 -3.95 7.19
C VAL A 132 -16.85 -5.42 7.60
N ALA A 133 -15.93 -5.91 8.43
CA ALA A 133 -15.97 -7.26 8.97
C ALA A 133 -16.42 -7.21 10.45
N PRO A 134 -17.39 -8.04 10.87
CA PRO A 134 -17.89 -8.07 12.25
C PRO A 134 -16.89 -8.77 13.20
N LEU A 135 -15.78 -8.09 13.48
CA LEU A 135 -14.67 -8.60 14.28
C LEU A 135 -14.74 -8.13 15.73
N LEU A 136 -15.38 -7.00 16.01
CA LEU A 136 -15.57 -6.51 17.37
C LEU A 136 -16.60 -7.39 18.09
N GLY A 137 -16.22 -7.90 19.27
CA GLY A 137 -17.02 -8.85 20.04
C GLY A 137 -16.94 -10.30 19.55
N ALA A 138 -16.24 -10.58 18.44
CA ALA A 138 -15.98 -11.93 17.98
C ALA A 138 -14.95 -12.65 18.86
N LYS A 139 -14.90 -13.98 18.77
CA LYS A 139 -13.90 -14.78 19.47
C LYS A 139 -12.49 -14.32 19.04
N GLY A 140 -11.66 -13.94 20.01
CA GLY A 140 -10.31 -13.37 19.79
C GLY A 140 -9.27 -14.34 19.22
N ASP A 141 -9.68 -15.50 18.69
CA ASP A 141 -8.79 -16.43 17.99
C ASP A 141 -8.56 -15.95 16.54
N ILE A 142 -7.30 -15.91 16.12
CA ILE A 142 -6.91 -15.34 14.83
C ILE A 142 -7.54 -16.10 13.65
N TYR A 143 -7.70 -17.42 13.76
CA TYR A 143 -8.35 -18.21 12.72
C TYR A 143 -9.84 -17.87 12.60
N SER A 144 -10.49 -17.57 13.73
CA SER A 144 -11.89 -17.12 13.76
C SER A 144 -12.02 -15.75 13.11
N LEU A 145 -11.17 -14.78 13.47
CA LEU A 145 -11.13 -13.44 12.88
C LEU A 145 -10.84 -13.51 11.38
N LEU A 146 -9.87 -14.33 10.98
CA LEU A 146 -9.51 -14.56 9.59
C LEU A 146 -10.69 -15.12 8.77
N CYS A 147 -11.45 -16.08 9.33
CA CYS A 147 -12.64 -16.62 8.68
C CYS A 147 -13.72 -15.55 8.45
N ILE A 148 -13.93 -14.67 9.44
CA ILE A 148 -14.91 -13.60 9.35
C ILE A 148 -14.49 -12.58 8.28
N ALA A 149 -13.22 -12.14 8.31
CA ALA A 149 -12.66 -11.22 7.34
C ALA A 149 -12.70 -11.79 5.90
N ASN A 150 -12.32 -13.06 5.72
CA ASN A 150 -12.36 -13.73 4.41
C ASN A 150 -13.79 -13.79 3.85
N ARG A 151 -14.79 -14.07 4.70
CA ARG A 151 -16.21 -14.03 4.29
C ARG A 151 -16.65 -12.61 3.89
N ALA A 152 -16.21 -11.58 4.60
CA ALA A 152 -16.55 -10.19 4.28
C ALA A 152 -15.98 -9.79 2.90
N LEU A 153 -14.71 -10.09 2.63
CA LEU A 153 -14.06 -9.84 1.34
C LEU A 153 -14.75 -10.58 0.19
N ARG A 154 -15.07 -11.86 0.37
CA ARG A 154 -15.78 -12.65 -0.66
C ARG A 154 -17.19 -12.11 -0.95
N LYS A 155 -17.91 -11.64 0.08
CA LYS A 155 -19.22 -10.99 -0.11
C LYS A 155 -19.11 -9.67 -0.88
N ALA A 156 -18.01 -8.95 -0.72
CA ALA A 156 -17.71 -7.73 -1.47
C ALA A 156 -17.17 -7.99 -2.89
N GLY A 157 -17.11 -9.27 -3.34
CA GLY A 157 -16.55 -9.64 -4.65
C GLY A 157 -15.03 -9.62 -4.72
N GLN A 158 -14.33 -9.40 -3.60
CA GLN A 158 -12.87 -9.26 -3.54
C GLN A 158 -12.18 -10.61 -3.24
N GLN A 159 -12.40 -11.60 -4.10
CA GLN A 159 -11.92 -12.97 -3.89
C GLN A 159 -10.39 -13.06 -3.86
N ASP A 160 -9.70 -12.36 -4.75
CA ASP A 160 -8.24 -12.35 -4.84
C ASP A 160 -7.60 -11.74 -3.58
N GLN A 161 -8.16 -10.63 -3.09
CA GLN A 161 -7.71 -10.02 -1.82
C GLN A 161 -7.94 -10.95 -0.64
N ALA A 162 -9.05 -11.69 -0.63
CA ALA A 162 -9.33 -12.66 0.41
C ALA A 162 -8.31 -13.81 0.45
N GLU A 163 -7.88 -14.29 -0.72
CA GLU A 163 -6.85 -15.32 -0.84
C GLU A 163 -5.46 -14.79 -0.46
N GLN A 164 -5.11 -13.59 -0.91
CA GLN A 164 -3.84 -12.95 -0.55
C GLN A 164 -3.74 -12.72 0.97
N MET A 165 -4.77 -12.13 1.59
CA MET A 165 -4.86 -11.94 3.04
C MET A 165 -4.68 -13.27 3.77
N TRP A 166 -5.36 -14.34 3.32
CA TRP A 166 -5.26 -15.66 3.92
C TRP A 166 -3.82 -16.19 3.92
N ARG A 167 -3.12 -16.10 2.79
CA ARG A 167 -1.72 -16.54 2.66
C ARG A 167 -0.79 -15.72 3.57
N LEU A 168 -0.94 -14.40 3.59
CA LEU A 168 -0.12 -13.51 4.42
C LEU A 168 -0.31 -13.77 5.92
N VAL A 169 -1.55 -13.95 6.36
CA VAL A 169 -1.87 -14.24 7.77
C VAL A 169 -1.28 -15.58 8.20
N LEU A 170 -1.37 -16.63 7.38
CA LEU A 170 -0.77 -17.93 7.69
C LEU A 170 0.76 -17.87 7.85
N ASN A 171 1.41 -16.96 7.13
CA ASN A 171 2.86 -16.77 7.20
C ASN A 171 3.30 -15.78 8.30
N SER A 172 2.36 -15.12 8.97
CA SER A 172 2.64 -13.96 9.84
C SER A 172 3.30 -14.30 11.20
N GLY A 173 3.33 -15.58 11.59
CA GLY A 173 4.07 -16.12 12.74
C GLY A 173 3.71 -15.59 14.13
N SER A 174 2.92 -14.50 14.20
CA SER A 174 2.56 -13.77 15.41
C SER A 174 1.13 -13.26 15.30
N TYR A 175 0.39 -13.38 16.40
CA TYR A 175 -0.99 -12.91 16.49
C TYR A 175 -1.13 -11.43 16.12
N PHE A 176 -0.23 -10.58 16.61
CA PHE A 176 -0.29 -9.13 16.35
C PHE A 176 -0.05 -8.81 14.87
N ASN A 177 0.92 -9.47 14.24
CA ASN A 177 1.17 -9.30 12.81
C ASN A 177 -0.03 -9.77 11.99
N ALA A 178 -0.60 -10.92 12.35
CA ALA A 178 -1.81 -11.43 11.71
C ALA A 178 -2.97 -10.43 11.80
N LEU A 179 -3.20 -9.83 12.97
CA LEU A 179 -4.26 -8.86 13.18
C LEU A 179 -4.02 -7.57 12.38
N SER A 180 -2.77 -7.09 12.33
CA SER A 180 -2.38 -5.95 11.50
C SER A 180 -2.66 -6.21 10.02
N ILE A 181 -2.29 -7.39 9.51
CA ILE A 181 -2.57 -7.78 8.11
C ILE A 181 -4.08 -7.80 7.87
N ILE A 182 -4.89 -8.39 8.76
CA ILE A 182 -6.36 -8.39 8.59
C ILE A 182 -6.90 -6.96 8.48
N GLY A 183 -6.42 -6.02 9.30
CA GLY A 183 -6.81 -4.59 9.23
C GLY A 183 -6.38 -3.86 7.95
N GLU A 184 -5.42 -4.40 7.20
CA GLU A 184 -5.07 -3.87 5.88
C GLU A 184 -6.16 -4.18 4.84
N TYR A 185 -6.96 -5.23 5.03
CA TYR A 185 -7.97 -5.67 4.06
C TYR A 185 -9.41 -5.37 4.48
N VAL A 186 -9.72 -5.37 5.78
CA VAL A 186 -11.10 -5.13 6.28
C VAL A 186 -11.13 -4.08 7.38
N ASP A 187 -12.26 -3.38 7.47
CA ASP A 187 -12.54 -2.49 8.61
C ASP A 187 -13.18 -3.27 9.76
N PHE A 188 -12.81 -2.92 10.99
CA PHE A 188 -13.30 -3.60 12.19
C PHE A 188 -14.67 -3.05 12.59
N GLY A 189 -15.72 -3.81 12.28
CA GLY A 189 -17.10 -3.50 12.67
C GLY A 189 -17.61 -4.37 13.82
N GLU A 190 -18.72 -3.95 14.41
CA GLU A 190 -19.45 -4.75 15.40
C GLU A 190 -20.18 -5.92 14.73
N ALA A 191 -20.11 -7.09 15.39
CA ALA A 191 -21.09 -8.13 15.13
C ALA A 191 -22.46 -7.65 15.62
N LEU A 192 -23.35 -7.29 14.69
CA LEU A 192 -24.75 -6.99 15.03
C LEU A 192 -25.29 -8.11 15.95
N PRO A 193 -25.88 -7.77 17.11
CA PRO A 193 -26.51 -8.77 17.95
C PRO A 193 -27.61 -9.45 17.13
N GLN A 194 -27.59 -10.78 17.12
CA GLN A 194 -28.70 -11.59 16.61
C GLN A 194 -29.93 -11.17 17.42
N THR A 195 -30.78 -10.29 16.88
CA THR A 195 -32.07 -9.99 17.47
C THR A 195 -32.84 -11.30 17.48
N THR A 196 -32.88 -11.96 18.63
CA THR A 196 -33.78 -13.06 18.94
C THR A 196 -35.19 -12.51 18.86
N THR A 197 -35.80 -12.56 17.67
CA THR A 197 -37.24 -12.44 17.52
C THR A 197 -37.86 -13.75 17.99
N ASN A 198 -37.88 -13.95 19.31
CA ASN A 198 -38.85 -14.84 19.94
C ASN A 198 -40.18 -14.09 19.89
N ILE A 199 -41.02 -14.46 18.93
CA ILE A 199 -42.44 -14.10 18.96
C ILE A 199 -43.17 -15.37 19.36
N SER A 200 -43.61 -15.40 20.61
CA SER A 200 -44.63 -16.31 21.14
C SER A 200 -46.01 -15.81 20.77
#